data_AF-A0A365R1Z9-F1
#
_entry.id   AF-A0A365R1Z9-F1
#
_cell.length_a   1.000
_cell.length_b   1.000
_cell.length_c   1.000
_cell.angle_alpha   90.00
_cell.angle_beta   90.00
_cell.angle_gamma   90.00
#
_symmetry.space_group_name_H-M   'P 1'
#
loop_
_entity.id
_entity.type
_entity.pdbx_description
1 polymer ?
#
loop_
_entity_poly.entity_id
_entity_poly.type
_entity_poly.pdbx_seq_one_letter_code
_entity_poly.pdbx_strand_id
1 'polypeptide(L)' 'MQTTSGRYRGIVHLHRIGEDPGTSEQHDAEGDFASDVDARDAARTLARRLLKEQIQGHEKAQGID' A
#
# COMPACT_ATOMS: atom_id res chain seq x y z
N MET A 1 -26.81 15.64 -8.43
CA MET A 1 -25.44 15.07 -8.46
C MET A 1 -24.71 15.68 -7.27
N GLN A 2 -24.35 14.89 -6.25
CA GLN A 2 -23.66 15.39 -5.06
C GLN A 2 -22.16 15.37 -5.34
N THR A 3 -21.54 16.53 -5.50
CA THR A 3 -20.09 16.64 -5.61
C THR A 3 -19.52 16.49 -4.20
N THR A 4 -19.09 15.29 -3.82
CA THR A 4 -18.34 15.06 -2.59
C THR A 4 -16.96 15.70 -2.73
N SER A 5 -16.89 17.01 -2.52
CA SER A 5 -15.65 17.75 -2.35
C SER A 5 -15.08 17.41 -0.97
N GLY A 6 -14.30 16.33 -0.91
CA GLY A 6 -13.56 15.90 0.26
C GLY A 6 -12.09 15.73 -0.09
N ARG A 7 -11.20 15.83 0.92
CA ARG A 7 -9.83 15.34 0.78
C ARG A 7 -9.84 13.85 1.06
N TYR A 8 -9.35 13.07 0.11
CA TYR A 8 -9.26 11.61 0.18
C TYR A 8 -7.82 11.22 0.47
N ARG A 9 -7.61 10.13 1.21
CA ARG A 9 -6.28 9.59 1.49
C ARG A 9 -6.23 8.13 1.10
N GLY A 10 -5.21 7.75 0.35
CA GLY A 10 -4.96 6.36 0.01
C GLY A 10 -4.28 5.66 1.19
N ILE A 11 -4.79 4.51 1.61
CA ILE A 11 -4.24 3.71 2.73
C ILE A 11 -4.06 2.27 2.25
N VAL A 12 -2.95 1.65 2.61
CA VAL A 12 -2.58 0.27 2.30
C VAL A 12 -2.22 -0.45 3.59
N HIS A 13 -2.82 -1.61 3.82
CA HIS A 13 -2.39 -2.53 4.88
C HIS A 13 -1.55 -3.64 4.25
N LEU A 14 -0.28 -3.74 4.66
CA LEU A 14 0.65 -4.74 4.15
C LEU A 14 0.88 -5.83 5.20
N HIS A 15 0.62 -7.07 4.82
CA HIS A 15 0.98 -8.26 5.60
C HIS A 15 2.34 -8.77 5.14
N ARG A 16 3.21 -9.14 6.08
CA ARG A 16 4.52 -9.72 5.76
C ARG A 16 4.43 -11.24 5.58
N ILE A 17 5.09 -11.75 4.55
CA ILE A 17 5.19 -13.20 4.31
C ILE A 17 5.87 -13.87 5.51
N GLY A 18 5.20 -14.85 6.11
CA GLY A 18 5.71 -15.61 7.26
C GLY A 18 5.42 -14.98 8.64
N GLU A 19 4.79 -13.81 8.68
CA GLU A 19 4.33 -13.18 9.93
C GLU A 19 2.86 -13.57 10.25
N ASP A 20 2.40 -13.24 11.45
CA ASP A 20 1.06 -13.51 11.91
C ASP A 20 0.01 -12.80 11.02
N PRO A 21 -1.06 -13.48 10.57
CA PRO A 21 -2.07 -12.87 9.69
C PRO A 21 -2.89 -11.76 10.37
N GLY A 22 -2.87 -11.68 11.71
CA GLY A 22 -3.45 -10.59 12.48
C GLY A 22 -2.58 -9.34 12.55
N THR A 23 -1.32 -9.40 12.09
CA THR A 23 -0.43 -8.23 12.03
C THR A 23 -0.34 -7.69 10.61
N SER A 24 -0.52 -6.37 10.48
CA SER A 24 -0.37 -5.65 9.22
C SER A 24 0.25 -4.29 9.48
N GLU A 25 1.16 -3.86 8.62
CA GLU A 25 1.71 -2.51 8.66
C GLU A 25 0.84 -1.59 7.79
N GLN A 26 0.40 -0.47 8.35
CA GLN A 26 -0.34 0.54 7.60
C GLN A 26 0.64 1.49 6.90
N HIS A 27 0.42 1.71 5.61
CA HIS A 27 1.14 2.68 4.81
C HIS A 27 0.16 3.63 4.15
N ASP A 28 0.44 4.92 4.24
CA ASP A 28 -0.35 5.94 3.59
C ASP A 28 0.29 6.32 2.25
N ALA A 29 -0.55 6.52 1.24
CA ALA A 29 -0.15 7.16 -0.01
C ALA A 29 0.33 8.59 0.27
N GLU A 30 1.28 9.07 -0.53
CA GLU A 30 1.86 10.40 -0.35
C GLU A 30 0.83 11.48 -0.69
N GLY A 31 0.34 12.18 0.33
CA GLY A 31 -0.52 13.35 0.20
C GLY A 31 -2.03 13.08 0.35
N ASP A 32 -2.77 14.18 0.38
CA ASP A 32 -4.23 14.21 0.29
C ASP A 32 -4.63 14.42 -1.18
N PHE A 33 -5.64 13.68 -1.65
CA PHE A 33 -6.14 13.71 -3.01
C PHE A 33 -7.50 14.42 -3.11
N ALA A 34 -7.74 15.08 -4.23
CA ALA A 34 -9.02 15.76 -4.49
C ALA A 34 -10.16 14.80 -4.86
N SER A 35 -9.83 13.55 -5.24
CA SER A 35 -10.82 12.53 -5.60
C SER A 35 -10.49 11.16 -4.97
N ASP A 36 -11.55 10.37 -4.74
CA ASP A 36 -11.44 8.98 -4.28
C ASP A 36 -10.69 8.10 -5.29
N VAL A 37 -10.87 8.35 -6.59
CA VAL A 37 -10.21 7.58 -7.66
C VAL A 37 -8.69 7.78 -7.59
N ASP A 38 -8.23 9.02 -7.44
CA ASP A 38 -6.80 9.33 -7.33
C ASP A 38 -6.20 8.74 -6.06
N ALA A 39 -6.92 8.82 -4.93
CA ALA A 39 -6.49 8.21 -3.67
C ALA A 39 -6.34 6.69 -3.77
N ARG A 40 -7.27 6.02 -4.46
CA ARG A 40 -7.21 4.57 -4.70
C ARG A 40 -6.10 4.19 -5.66
N ASP A 41 -5.89 4.95 -6.73
CA ASP A 41 -4.82 4.68 -7.67
C ASP A 41 -3.44 4.85 -7.01
N ALA A 42 -3.27 5.91 -6.21
CA ALA A 42 -2.06 6.13 -5.42
C ALA A 42 -1.83 5.00 -4.40
N ALA A 43 -2.87 4.57 -3.68
CA ALA A 43 -2.78 3.41 -2.78
C ALA A 43 -2.40 2.13 -3.53
N ARG A 44 -2.97 1.89 -4.72
CA ARG A 44 -2.65 0.71 -5.54
C ARG A 44 -1.20 0.74 -6.02
N THR A 45 -0.71 1.89 -6.43
CA THR A 45 0.68 2.10 -6.86
C THR A 45 1.63 1.87 -5.69
N LEU A 46 1.30 2.39 -4.50
CA LEU A 46 2.05 2.15 -3.28
C LEU A 46 2.09 0.67 -2.91
N ALA A 47 0.93 -0.01 -2.90
CA ALA A 47 0.84 -1.44 -2.59
C ALA A 47 1.71 -2.30 -3.52
N ARG A 48 1.73 -1.99 -4.82
CA ARG A 48 2.57 -2.70 -5.80
C ARG A 48 4.06 -2.50 -5.51
N ARG A 49 4.48 -1.30 -5.15
CA ARG A 49 5.88 -1.00 -4.81
C ARG A 49 6.29 -1.78 -3.56
N LEU A 50 5.52 -1.65 -2.48
CA LEU A 50 5.78 -2.32 -1.21
C LEU A 50 5.82 -3.85 -1.35
N LEU A 51 4.91 -4.43 -2.13
CA LEU A 51 4.91 -5.87 -2.40
C LEU A 51 6.20 -6.30 -3.13
N LYS A 52 6.62 -5.54 -4.15
CA LYS A 52 7.86 -5.83 -4.88
C LYS A 52 9.09 -5.73 -3.97
N GLU A 53 9.12 -4.76 -3.06
CA GLU A 53 10.18 -4.61 -2.06
C GLU A 53 10.18 -5.76 -1.06
N GLN A 54 9.01 -6.19 -0.59
CA GLN A 54 8.87 -7.31 0.32
C GLN A 54 9.34 -8.62 -0.30
N ILE A 55 8.97 -8.89 -1.57
CA ILE A 55 9.41 -10.10 -2.29
C ILE A 55 10.94 -10.09 -2.46
N GLN A 56 11.52 -8.98 -2.95
CA GLN A 56 12.98 -8.88 -3.10
C GLN A 56 13.72 -9.02 -1.75
N GLY A 57 13.17 -8.44 -0.68
CA GLY A 57 13.73 -8.60 0.67
C GLY A 57 13.65 -10.05 1.14
N HIS A 58 12.55 -10.74 0.84
CA HIS A 58 12.35 -12.14 1.19
C HIS A 58 13.29 -13.07 0.41
N GLU A 59 13.43 -12.89 -0.90
CA GLU A 59 14.36 -13.65 -1.76
C GLU A 59 15.81 -13.50 -1.25
N LYS A 60 16.23 -12.26 -0.97
CA LYS A 60 17.57 -12.00 -0.38
C LYS A 60 17.75 -12.66 0.98
N ALA A 61 16.72 -12.63 1.84
CA ALA A 61 16.78 -13.25 3.16
C ALA A 61 16.84 -14.79 3.10
N GLN A 62 16.32 -15.40 2.03
CA GLN A 62 16.34 -16.84 1.80
C GLN A 62 17.60 -17.32 1.07
N GLY A 63 18.51 -16.42 0.65
CA GLY A 63 19.76 -16.79 -0.02
C GLY A 63 19.57 -17.38 -1.42
N ILE A 64 18.42 -17.13 -2.04
CA ILE A 64 18.14 -17.43 -3.44
C ILE A 64 18.63 -16.24 -4.28
N ASP A 65 19.89 -16.31 -4.73
CA ASP A 65 20.46 -15.49 -5.82
C ASP A 65 20.69 -16.40 -7.03
#